data_AF-A0A918JTR0-F1
#
_entry.id   AF-A0A918JTR0-F1
#
_cell.length_a   1.000
_cell.length_b   1.000
_cell.length_c   1.000
_cell.angle_alpha   90.00
_cell.angle_beta   90.00
_cell.angle_gamma   90.00
#
_symmetry.space_group_name_H-M   'P 1'
#
loop_
_entity.id
_entity.type
_entity.pdbx_description
1 polymer ?
#
loop_
_entity_poly.entity_id
_entity_poly.type
_entity_poly.pdbx_seq_one_letter_code
_entity_poly.pdbx_strand_id
1 'polypeptide(L)'
;MFYNFFIPGGIGGDAYKVYILNKKFKWSIKKLSAAVLLDRFIGLTAIGILLIILLACVPLVIKLNLIWAAPFVLILGVLGSYLFTKQMFPSFLSVYPKTLLLSVCIQLLQCICLVFIVKSISPVETDQYITYVIVFLISSVLSVFSFSGIGVREMIFYQASSLFIFNSTTAVTIGVLFSIITAFISLFGFIFHVKKPELKCINTNYITSLTRFVQ
;
A
#
# COMPACT_ATOMS: atom_id res chain seq x y z
N MET A 1 -7.96 8.73 -2.35
CA MET A 1 -7.21 8.62 -3.60
C MET A 1 -7.24 9.91 -4.40
N PHE A 2 -8.40 10.49 -4.77
CA PHE A 2 -8.49 11.73 -5.57
C PHE A 2 -7.49 12.83 -5.15
N TYR A 3 -7.54 13.30 -3.89
CA TYR A 3 -6.61 14.34 -3.44
C TYR A 3 -5.13 13.95 -3.46
N ASN A 4 -4.79 12.68 -3.25
CA ASN A 4 -3.39 12.22 -3.34
C ASN A 4 -2.90 12.20 -4.80
N PHE A 5 -3.82 12.11 -5.77
CA PHE A 5 -3.51 12.09 -7.20
C PHE A 5 -3.37 13.50 -7.78
N PHE A 6 -4.19 14.46 -7.32
CA PHE A 6 -4.29 15.81 -7.91
C PHE A 6 -3.63 16.93 -7.09
N ILE A 7 -3.32 16.73 -5.80
CA ILE A 7 -2.60 17.73 -5.01
C ILE A 7 -1.09 17.46 -5.12
N PRO A 8 -0.27 18.49 -5.41
CA PRO A 8 1.17 18.35 -5.45
C PRO A 8 1.75 17.84 -4.12
N GLY A 9 2.62 16.82 -4.20
CA GLY A 9 3.25 16.12 -3.08
C GLY A 9 2.51 14.83 -2.72
N GLY A 10 3.22 13.69 -2.67
CA GLY A 10 2.65 12.37 -2.37
C GLY A 10 1.95 12.23 -1.00
N ILE A 11 1.91 13.31 -0.20
CA ILE A 11 1.29 13.44 1.13
C ILE A 11 0.13 14.47 1.13
N GLY A 12 -0.09 15.21 0.04
CA GLY A 12 -0.98 16.38 -0.01
C GLY A 12 -2.44 16.08 0.34
N GLY A 13 -3.00 14.98 -0.16
CA GLY A 13 -4.39 14.62 0.17
C GLY A 13 -4.57 14.09 1.58
N ASP A 14 -3.55 13.50 2.20
CA ASP A 14 -3.61 13.10 3.60
C ASP A 14 -3.43 14.31 4.53
N ALA A 15 -2.58 15.27 4.17
CA ALA A 15 -2.49 16.57 4.85
C ALA A 15 -3.83 17.33 4.80
N TYR A 16 -4.53 17.29 3.65
CA TYR A 16 -5.86 17.87 3.52
C TYR A 16 -6.90 17.25 4.47
N LYS A 17 -6.87 15.91 4.63
CA LYS A 17 -7.73 15.22 5.62
C LYS A 17 -7.45 15.71 7.05
N VAL A 18 -6.16 15.80 7.42
CA VAL A 18 -5.75 16.29 8.76
C VAL A 18 -6.26 17.71 9.00
N TYR A 19 -6.14 18.59 8.00
CA TYR A 19 -6.62 19.97 8.07
C TYR A 19 -8.14 20.05 8.29
N ILE A 20 -8.94 19.31 7.50
CA ILE A 20 -10.41 19.31 7.65
C ILE A 20 -10.84 18.74 9.00
N LEU A 21 -10.24 17.64 9.45
CA LEU A 21 -10.59 16.99 10.71
C LEU A 21 -10.24 17.86 11.91
N ASN A 22 -9.10 18.54 11.87
CA ASN A 22 -8.76 19.53 12.89
C ASN A 22 -9.78 20.69 12.89
N LYS A 23 -10.14 21.22 11.72
CA LYS A 23 -11.10 22.34 11.62
C LYS A 23 -12.50 21.97 12.12
N LYS A 24 -12.99 20.75 11.84
CA LYS A 24 -14.33 20.30 12.24
C LYS A 24 -14.41 19.81 13.69
N PHE A 25 -13.45 19.00 14.14
CA PHE A 25 -13.53 18.29 15.42
C PHE A 25 -12.55 18.81 16.48
N LYS A 26 -11.70 19.78 16.14
CA LYS A 26 -10.63 20.33 17.01
C LYS A 26 -9.67 19.27 17.57
N TRP A 27 -9.58 18.12 16.90
CA TRP A 27 -8.64 17.06 17.27
C TRP A 27 -7.20 17.52 17.08
N SER A 28 -6.28 17.01 17.91
CA SER A 28 -4.89 17.44 17.87
C SER A 28 -4.21 17.02 16.57
N ILE A 29 -3.58 18.00 15.90
CA ILE A 29 -2.86 17.81 14.64
C ILE A 29 -1.80 16.72 14.78
N LYS A 30 -1.10 16.69 15.93
CA LYS A 30 -0.08 15.67 16.25
C LYS A 30 -0.63 14.24 16.20
N LYS A 31 -1.83 13.98 16.75
CA LYS A 31 -2.43 12.63 16.75
C LYS A 31 -2.94 12.26 15.35
N LEU A 32 -3.49 13.23 14.62
CA LEU A 32 -3.96 13.03 13.26
C LEU A 32 -2.81 12.74 12.28
N SER A 33 -1.72 13.50 12.35
CA SER A 33 -0.54 13.26 11.53
C SER A 33 0.13 11.93 11.90
N ALA A 34 0.20 11.60 13.19
CA ALA A 34 0.67 10.30 13.67
C ALA A 34 -0.14 9.13 13.09
N ALA A 35 -1.48 9.25 13.05
CA ALA A 35 -2.34 8.22 12.48
C ALA A 35 -2.07 8.01 10.98
N VAL A 36 -1.90 9.09 10.20
CA VAL A 36 -1.57 9.02 8.77
C VAL A 36 -0.19 8.41 8.53
N LEU A 37 0.81 8.81 9.32
CA LEU A 37 2.16 8.25 9.20
C LEU A 37 2.19 6.75 9.55
N LEU A 38 1.46 6.37 10.60
CA LEU A 38 1.32 4.97 10.99
C LEU A 38 0.63 4.15 9.90
N ASP A 39 -0.42 4.68 9.27
CA ASP A 39 -1.12 4.02 8.16
C ASP A 39 -0.16 3.72 6.99
N ARG A 40 0.68 4.70 6.61
CA ARG A 40 1.72 4.51 5.58
C ARG A 40 2.79 3.50 5.99
N PHE A 41 3.21 3.53 7.25
CA PHE A 41 4.17 2.57 7.78
C PHE A 41 3.61 1.14 7.74
N ILE A 42 2.34 0.95 8.11
CA ILE A 42 1.67 -0.35 8.03
C ILE A 42 1.55 -0.82 6.56
N GLY A 43 1.30 0.10 5.62
CA GLY A 43 1.38 -0.21 4.20
C GLY A 43 2.76 -0.71 3.77
N LEU A 44 3.83 -0.04 4.23
CA LEU A 44 5.21 -0.43 3.94
C LEU A 44 5.55 -1.82 4.53
N THR A 45 5.08 -2.12 5.74
CA THR A 45 5.31 -3.42 6.37
C THR A 45 4.56 -4.52 5.63
N ALA A 46 3.34 -4.27 5.17
CA ALA A 46 2.59 -5.20 4.32
C ALA A 46 3.31 -5.49 2.99
N ILE A 47 3.88 -4.46 2.34
CA ILE A 47 4.72 -4.63 1.15
C ILE A 47 5.94 -5.50 1.47
N GLY A 48 6.62 -5.23 2.58
CA GLY A 48 7.78 -6.01 3.03
C GLY A 48 7.47 -7.48 3.25
N ILE A 49 6.34 -7.78 3.90
CA ILE A 49 5.86 -9.17 4.11
C ILE A 49 5.67 -9.88 2.77
N LEU A 50 4.99 -9.24 1.81
CA LEU A 50 4.74 -9.84 0.50
C LEU A 50 6.01 -9.98 -0.33
N LEU A 51 6.95 -9.04 -0.23
CA LEU A 51 8.26 -9.15 -0.89
C LEU A 51 9.04 -10.37 -0.39
N ILE A 52 9.08 -10.61 0.93
CA ILE A 52 9.78 -11.76 1.49
C ILE A 52 9.16 -13.08 1.00
N ILE A 53 7.82 -13.15 0.99
CA ILE A 53 7.09 -14.33 0.51
C ILE A 53 7.38 -14.59 -0.97
N LEU A 54 7.32 -13.55 -1.82
CA LEU A 54 7.57 -13.69 -3.26
C LEU A 54 9.03 -14.02 -3.55
N LEU A 55 9.99 -13.43 -2.82
CA LEU A 55 11.41 -13.75 -2.98
C LEU A 55 11.71 -15.21 -2.63
N ALA A 56 11.01 -15.80 -1.67
CA ALA A 56 11.16 -17.22 -1.35
C ALA A 56 10.77 -18.15 -2.51
N CYS A 57 9.95 -17.68 -3.46
CA CYS A 57 9.55 -18.42 -4.65
C CYS A 57 10.51 -18.21 -5.85
N VAL A 58 11.51 -17.33 -5.74
CA VAL A 58 12.42 -17.04 -6.85
C VAL A 58 13.45 -18.18 -7.00
N PRO A 59 13.66 -18.75 -8.21
CA PRO A 59 14.58 -19.87 -8.43
C PRO A 59 16.02 -19.63 -7.92
N LEU A 60 16.50 -18.38 -7.99
CA LEU A 60 17.81 -17.99 -7.47
C LEU A 60 17.92 -18.20 -5.95
N VAL A 61 16.88 -17.84 -5.19
CA VAL A 61 16.83 -17.99 -3.72
C VAL A 61 16.76 -19.47 -3.35
N ILE A 62 16.03 -20.27 -4.14
CA ILE A 62 15.96 -21.72 -4.01
C ILE A 62 17.34 -22.35 -4.25
N LYS A 63 18.02 -21.95 -5.33
CA LYS A 63 19.36 -22.45 -5.68
C LYS A 63 20.42 -22.12 -4.63
N LEU A 64 20.31 -20.95 -4.00
CA LEU A 64 21.21 -20.51 -2.92
C LEU A 64 20.84 -21.09 -1.54
N ASN A 65 19.78 -21.92 -1.45
CA ASN A 65 19.27 -22.52 -0.22
C ASN A 65 18.93 -21.48 0.88
N LEU A 66 18.53 -20.27 0.47
CA LEU A 66 18.19 -19.17 1.39
C LEU A 66 16.74 -19.21 1.89
N ILE A 67 15.95 -20.17 1.42
CA ILE A 67 14.52 -20.32 1.78
C ILE A 67 14.35 -20.45 3.30
N TRP A 68 15.25 -21.15 3.98
CA TRP A 68 15.22 -21.33 5.44
C TRP A 68 15.29 -20.01 6.22
N ALA A 69 15.90 -18.96 5.65
CA ALA A 69 15.98 -17.64 6.27
C ALA A 69 14.67 -16.84 6.13
N ALA A 70 13.84 -17.13 5.12
CA ALA A 70 12.61 -16.38 4.86
C ALA A 70 11.65 -16.30 6.07
N PRO A 71 11.29 -17.40 6.76
CA PRO A 71 10.41 -17.32 7.94
C PRO A 71 11.02 -16.49 9.07
N PHE A 72 12.35 -16.57 9.26
CA PHE A 72 13.04 -15.79 10.29
C PHE A 72 13.00 -14.29 10.00
N VAL A 73 13.28 -13.88 8.76
CA VAL A 73 13.21 -12.49 8.33
C VAL A 73 11.77 -11.96 8.42
N LEU A 74 10.77 -12.79 8.07
CA LEU A 74 9.37 -12.41 8.17
C LEU A 74 8.95 -12.18 9.63
N ILE A 75 9.28 -13.10 10.54
CA ILE A 75 9.00 -12.96 11.98
C ILE A 75 9.68 -11.71 12.53
N LEU A 76 10.96 -11.51 12.21
CA LEU A 76 11.70 -10.31 12.63
C LEU A 76 11.09 -9.03 12.08
N GLY A 77 10.65 -9.01 10.82
CA GLY A 77 10.00 -7.84 10.21
C GLY A 77 8.67 -7.50 10.88
N VAL A 78 7.82 -8.50 11.14
CA VAL A 78 6.53 -8.31 11.82
C VAL A 78 6.74 -7.87 13.26
N LEU A 79 7.62 -8.56 14.02
CA LEU A 79 7.93 -8.17 15.40
C LEU A 79 8.55 -6.77 15.47
N GLY A 80 9.51 -6.47 14.60
CA GLY A 80 10.14 -5.15 14.51
C GLY A 80 9.12 -4.05 14.24
N SER A 81 8.20 -4.28 13.30
CA SER A 81 7.13 -3.32 12.99
C SER A 81 6.16 -3.10 14.16
N TYR A 82 5.85 -4.15 14.91
CA TYR A 82 5.02 -4.08 16.11
C TYR A 82 5.71 -3.33 17.25
N LEU A 83 6.99 -3.63 17.51
CA LEU A 83 7.80 -2.93 18.53
C LEU A 83 7.97 -1.44 18.19
N PHE A 84 8.25 -1.13 16.93
CA PHE A 84 8.33 0.26 16.46
C PHE A 84 7.02 1.01 16.69
N THR A 85 5.88 0.39 16.37
CA THR A 85 4.56 0.96 16.62
C THR A 85 4.30 1.14 18.12
N LYS A 86 4.73 0.20 18.96
CA LYS A 86 4.62 0.31 20.42
C LYS A 86 5.42 1.49 20.98
N GLN A 87 6.61 1.74 20.45
CA GLN A 87 7.48 2.82 20.92
C GLN A 87 7.03 4.20 20.45
N MET A 88 6.65 4.34 19.17
CA MET A 88 6.33 5.64 18.58
C MET A 88 4.85 6.01 18.71
N PHE A 89 3.94 5.02 18.73
CA PHE A 89 2.50 5.21 18.58
C PHE A 89 1.66 4.30 19.53
N PRO A 90 1.91 4.32 20.86
CA PRO A 90 1.28 3.40 21.80
C PRO A 90 -0.26 3.47 21.79
N SER A 91 -0.84 4.63 21.48
CA SER A 91 -2.30 4.83 21.41
C SER A 91 -2.99 4.03 20.30
N PHE A 92 -2.27 3.54 19.30
CA PHE A 92 -2.85 2.86 18.12
C PHE A 92 -2.58 1.34 18.12
N LEU A 93 -1.93 0.82 19.15
CA LEU A 93 -1.45 -0.56 19.21
C LEU A 93 -2.58 -1.61 19.15
N SER A 94 -3.73 -1.31 19.77
CA SER A 94 -4.91 -2.20 19.72
C SER A 94 -5.49 -2.34 18.30
N VAL A 95 -5.33 -1.32 17.45
CA VAL A 95 -5.87 -1.29 16.08
C VAL A 95 -4.86 -1.83 15.06
N TYR A 96 -3.56 -1.73 15.37
CA TYR A 96 -2.45 -2.16 14.52
C TYR A 96 -2.65 -3.51 13.80
N PRO A 97 -2.96 -4.64 14.48
CA PRO A 97 -3.04 -5.94 13.79
C PRO A 97 -4.17 -6.00 12.77
N LYS A 98 -5.31 -5.33 13.03
CA LYS A 98 -6.43 -5.27 12.09
C LYS A 98 -6.06 -4.46 10.85
N THR A 99 -5.40 -3.32 11.04
CA THR A 99 -4.95 -2.47 9.93
C THR A 99 -3.82 -3.12 9.12
N LEU A 100 -2.93 -3.87 9.77
CA LEU A 100 -1.89 -4.66 9.09
C LEU A 100 -2.51 -5.72 8.17
N LEU A 101 -3.47 -6.50 8.68
CA LEU A 101 -4.17 -7.49 7.88
C LEU A 101 -4.89 -6.85 6.68
N LEU A 102 -5.59 -5.73 6.91
CA LEU A 102 -6.26 -5.00 5.85
C LEU A 102 -5.27 -4.49 4.79
N SER A 103 -4.10 -4.00 5.21
CA SER A 103 -3.06 -3.52 4.30
C SER A 103 -2.47 -4.65 3.45
N VAL A 104 -2.26 -5.83 4.04
CA VAL A 104 -1.86 -7.04 3.30
C VAL A 104 -2.92 -7.42 2.27
N CYS A 105 -4.21 -7.41 2.64
CA CYS A 105 -5.29 -7.69 1.70
C CYS A 105 -5.34 -6.70 0.52
N ILE A 106 -5.19 -5.41 0.80
CA ILE A 106 -5.14 -4.37 -0.25
C ILE A 106 -3.95 -4.62 -1.18
N GLN A 107 -2.78 -4.92 -0.62
CA GLN A 107 -1.58 -5.15 -1.41
C GLN A 107 -1.68 -6.42 -2.28
N LEU A 108 -2.28 -7.50 -1.75
CA LEU A 108 -2.60 -8.70 -2.53
C LEU A 108 -3.53 -8.39 -3.70
N LEU A 109 -4.58 -7.60 -3.46
CA LEU A 109 -5.51 -7.21 -4.52
C LEU A 109 -4.82 -6.38 -5.60
N GLN A 110 -3.89 -5.49 -5.22
CA GLN A 110 -3.08 -4.74 -6.20
C GLN A 110 -2.18 -5.68 -7.02
N CYS A 111 -1.57 -6.69 -6.41
CA CYS A 111 -0.77 -7.69 -7.11
C CYS A 111 -1.64 -8.49 -8.10
N ILE A 112 -2.86 -8.87 -7.72
CA ILE A 112 -3.81 -9.56 -8.61
C ILE A 112 -4.17 -8.67 -9.81
N CYS A 113 -4.47 -7.39 -9.58
CA CYS A 113 -4.71 -6.43 -10.66
C CYS A 113 -3.52 -6.35 -11.63
N LEU A 114 -2.29 -6.30 -11.10
CA LEU A 114 -1.09 -6.30 -11.92
C LEU A 114 -0.99 -7.57 -12.77
N VAL A 115 -1.20 -8.75 -12.18
CA VAL A 115 -1.15 -10.03 -12.90
C VAL A 115 -2.15 -10.05 -14.07
N PHE A 116 -3.35 -9.48 -13.89
CA PHE A 116 -4.31 -9.34 -15.00
C PHE A 116 -3.82 -8.38 -16.09
N ILE A 117 -3.16 -7.28 -15.74
CA ILE A 117 -2.56 -6.37 -16.72
C ILE A 117 -1.46 -7.08 -17.52
N VAL A 118 -0.57 -7.81 -16.84
CA VAL A 118 0.51 -8.57 -17.49
C VAL A 118 -0.08 -9.61 -18.46
N LYS A 119 -1.07 -10.37 -18.01
CA LYS A 119 -1.75 -11.40 -18.82
C LYS A 119 -2.44 -10.82 -20.07
N SER A 120 -2.86 -9.55 -20.03
CA SER A 120 -3.51 -8.87 -21.15
C SER A 120 -2.54 -8.50 -22.28
N ILE A 121 -1.31 -8.13 -21.95
CA ILE A 121 -0.36 -7.53 -22.93
C ILE A 121 0.39 -8.61 -23.72
N SER A 122 0.79 -9.71 -23.08
CA SER A 122 1.47 -10.82 -23.76
C SER A 122 1.34 -12.11 -22.95
N PRO A 123 1.35 -13.30 -23.60
CA PRO A 123 1.50 -14.56 -22.90
C PRO A 123 2.95 -14.67 -22.38
N VAL A 124 3.16 -14.14 -21.19
CA VAL A 124 4.43 -14.20 -20.45
C VAL A 124 4.58 -15.57 -19.80
N GLU A 125 5.80 -16.11 -19.71
CA GLU A 125 6.10 -17.36 -18.99
C GLU A 125 5.90 -17.22 -17.46
N THR A 126 5.60 -18.32 -16.78
CA THR A 126 5.21 -18.36 -15.36
C THR A 126 6.22 -17.68 -14.42
N ASP A 127 7.52 -17.82 -14.67
CA ASP A 127 8.58 -17.30 -13.81
C ASP A 127 8.72 -15.77 -13.89
N GLN A 128 8.31 -15.17 -15.01
CA GLN A 128 8.42 -13.72 -15.20
C GLN A 128 7.31 -12.96 -14.46
N TYR A 129 6.16 -13.58 -14.17
CA TYR A 129 5.09 -12.94 -13.38
C TYR A 129 5.55 -12.56 -11.98
N ILE A 130 6.29 -13.43 -11.30
CA ILE A 130 6.80 -13.16 -9.94
C ILE A 130 7.73 -11.95 -9.97
N THR A 131 8.61 -11.86 -10.97
CA THR A 131 9.51 -10.71 -11.16
C THR A 131 8.73 -9.42 -11.38
N TYR A 132 7.70 -9.40 -12.23
CA TYR A 132 6.86 -8.21 -12.43
C TYR A 132 6.17 -7.77 -11.14
N VAL A 133 5.66 -8.71 -10.33
CA VAL A 133 5.04 -8.39 -9.04
C VAL A 133 6.05 -7.84 -8.04
N ILE A 134 7.26 -8.41 -7.96
CA ILE A 134 8.34 -7.90 -7.10
C ILE A 134 8.72 -6.47 -7.51
N VAL A 135 8.93 -6.22 -8.80
CA VAL A 135 9.26 -4.89 -9.35
C VAL A 135 8.14 -3.88 -9.02
N PHE A 136 6.89 -4.30 -9.12
CA PHE A 136 5.74 -3.48 -8.76
C PHE A 136 5.70 -3.13 -7.27
N LEU A 137 5.98 -4.10 -6.39
CA LEU A 137 6.04 -3.87 -4.95
C LEU A 137 7.16 -2.88 -4.59
N ILE A 138 8.35 -3.05 -5.17
CA ILE A 138 9.48 -2.12 -5.00
C ILE A 138 9.11 -0.72 -5.50
N SER A 139 8.51 -0.65 -6.69
CA SER A 139 8.04 0.60 -7.27
C SER A 139 7.01 1.30 -6.36
N SER A 140 6.11 0.55 -5.74
CA SER A 140 5.09 1.11 -4.85
C SER A 140 5.70 1.76 -3.61
N VAL A 141 6.80 1.22 -3.07
CA VAL A 141 7.55 1.87 -1.98
C VAL A 141 8.15 3.20 -2.43
N LEU A 142 8.85 3.21 -3.56
CA LEU A 142 9.53 4.41 -4.08
C LEU A 142 8.55 5.48 -4.55
N SER A 143 7.34 5.07 -4.96
CA SER A 143 6.28 5.95 -5.41
C SER A 143 5.81 6.95 -4.34
N VAL A 144 6.04 6.65 -3.06
CA VAL A 144 5.73 7.55 -1.92
C VAL A 144 6.44 8.90 -2.03
N PHE A 145 7.62 8.93 -2.66
CA PHE A 145 8.43 10.14 -2.83
C PHE A 145 8.01 10.98 -4.05
N SER A 146 7.07 10.51 -4.87
CA SER A 146 6.63 11.21 -6.10
C SER A 146 5.20 11.76 -6.00
N PHE A 147 4.82 12.57 -7.00
CA PHE A 147 3.46 13.02 -7.26
C PHE A 147 2.58 11.82 -7.63
N SER A 148 1.97 11.20 -6.62
CA SER A 148 1.11 10.02 -6.77
C SER A 148 1.76 8.81 -7.45
N GLY A 149 3.08 8.74 -7.47
CA GLY A 149 3.82 7.65 -8.09
C GLY A 149 3.91 7.68 -9.61
N ILE A 150 3.36 8.70 -10.28
CA ILE A 150 3.49 8.89 -11.73
C ILE A 150 4.95 9.25 -12.03
N GLY A 151 5.51 8.68 -13.09
CA GLY A 151 6.90 8.82 -13.52
C GLY A 151 7.87 7.86 -12.82
N VAL A 152 7.77 7.74 -11.48
CA VAL A 152 8.64 6.85 -10.71
C VAL A 152 8.33 5.39 -10.99
N ARG A 153 7.06 5.03 -11.18
CA ARG A 153 6.69 3.65 -11.49
C ARG A 153 7.25 3.21 -12.83
N GLU A 154 7.09 4.04 -13.83
CA GLU A 154 7.58 3.82 -15.19
C GLU A 154 9.11 3.74 -15.21
N MET A 155 9.79 4.64 -14.48
CA MET A 155 11.25 4.62 -14.34
C MET A 155 11.76 3.34 -13.67
N ILE A 156 11.14 2.89 -12.58
CA ILE A 156 11.57 1.67 -11.87
C ILE A 156 11.32 0.43 -12.71
N PHE A 157 10.19 0.35 -13.43
CA PHE A 157 9.93 -0.74 -14.37
C PHE A 157 10.95 -0.75 -15.52
N TYR A 158 11.32 0.43 -16.04
CA TYR A 158 12.36 0.56 -17.04
C TYR A 158 13.73 0.10 -16.52
N GLN A 159 14.15 0.57 -15.35
CA GLN A 159 15.43 0.16 -14.74
C GLN A 159 15.45 -1.33 -14.41
N ALA A 160 14.36 -1.86 -13.88
CA ALA A 160 14.23 -3.29 -13.60
C ALA A 160 14.32 -4.12 -14.89
N SER A 161 13.78 -3.66 -16.01
CA SER A 161 13.89 -4.36 -17.29
C SER A 161 15.34 -4.52 -17.76
N SER A 162 16.17 -3.51 -17.51
CA SER A 162 17.60 -3.57 -17.78
C SER A 162 18.35 -4.52 -16.83
N LEU A 163 17.90 -4.66 -15.58
CA LEU A 163 18.54 -5.52 -14.58
C LEU A 163 18.15 -6.98 -14.70
N PHE A 164 16.88 -7.26 -15.03
CA PHE A 164 16.30 -8.60 -15.09
C PHE A 164 16.14 -9.14 -16.53
N ILE A 165 16.66 -8.41 -17.53
CA ILE A 165 16.77 -8.83 -18.94
C ILE A 165 15.40 -9.24 -19.52
N PHE A 166 14.40 -8.38 -19.39
CA PHE A 166 13.09 -8.54 -20.04
C PHE A 166 12.74 -7.34 -20.91
N ASN A 167 11.73 -7.48 -21.79
CA ASN A 167 11.36 -6.43 -22.74
C ASN A 167 10.96 -5.14 -22.00
N SER A 168 11.78 -4.10 -22.19
CA SER A 168 11.60 -2.78 -21.58
C SER A 168 10.30 -2.11 -21.99
N THR A 169 9.88 -2.31 -23.24
CA THR A 169 8.62 -1.78 -23.77
C THR A 169 7.44 -2.34 -22.97
N THR A 170 7.37 -3.66 -22.82
CA THR A 170 6.28 -4.33 -22.09
C THR A 170 6.24 -3.89 -20.62
N ALA A 171 7.40 -3.80 -19.98
CA ALA A 171 7.51 -3.40 -18.57
C ALA A 171 7.01 -1.97 -18.33
N VAL A 172 7.44 -1.02 -19.16
CA VAL A 172 7.00 0.37 -19.07
C VAL A 172 5.50 0.46 -19.35
N THR A 173 5.00 -0.25 -20.36
CA THR A 173 3.56 -0.29 -20.68
C THR A 173 2.72 -0.77 -19.49
N ILE A 174 3.15 -1.80 -18.76
CA ILE A 174 2.46 -2.28 -17.55
C ILE A 174 2.40 -1.18 -16.48
N GLY A 175 3.53 -0.52 -16.22
CA GLY A 175 3.61 0.58 -15.25
C GLY A 175 2.67 1.74 -15.59
N VAL A 176 2.70 2.18 -16.86
CA VAL A 176 1.84 3.26 -17.39
C VAL A 176 0.37 2.86 -17.32
N LEU A 177 -0.01 1.66 -17.74
CA LEU A 177 -1.40 1.20 -17.71
C LEU A 177 -1.96 1.17 -16.29
N PHE A 178 -1.18 0.67 -15.33
CA PHE A 178 -1.58 0.68 -13.93
C PHE A 178 -1.80 2.13 -13.42
N SER A 179 -0.89 3.05 -13.76
CA SER A 179 -1.01 4.47 -13.43
C SER A 179 -2.28 5.09 -14.02
N ILE A 180 -2.58 4.82 -15.30
CA ILE A 180 -3.78 5.32 -16.00
C ILE A 180 -5.06 4.76 -15.37
N ILE A 181 -5.13 3.46 -15.12
CA ILE A 181 -6.30 2.82 -14.49
C ILE A 181 -6.53 3.43 -13.09
N THR A 182 -5.46 3.62 -12.32
CA THR A 182 -5.54 4.24 -11.00
C THR A 182 -6.00 5.70 -11.08
N ALA A 183 -5.50 6.46 -12.05
CA ALA A 183 -5.92 7.84 -12.31
C ALA A 183 -7.42 7.90 -12.61
N PHE A 184 -7.90 7.04 -13.50
CA PHE A 184 -9.29 6.98 -13.92
C PHE A 184 -10.22 6.62 -12.75
N ILE A 185 -9.88 5.59 -11.96
CA ILE A 185 -10.65 5.21 -10.77
C ILE A 185 -10.65 6.34 -9.73
N SER A 186 -9.54 7.09 -9.61
CA SER A 186 -9.45 8.20 -8.67
C SER A 186 -10.46 9.31 -8.95
N LEU A 187 -10.86 9.51 -10.21
CA LEU A 187 -11.85 10.52 -10.63
C LEU A 187 -13.24 10.27 -10.02
N PHE A 188 -13.66 9.01 -9.87
CA PHE A 188 -14.92 8.70 -9.19
C PHE A 188 -14.95 9.20 -7.73
N GLY A 189 -13.77 9.34 -7.10
CA GLY A 189 -13.64 9.95 -5.78
C GLY A 189 -14.10 11.42 -5.72
N PHE A 190 -14.14 12.12 -6.85
CA PHE A 190 -14.67 13.49 -6.95
C PHE A 190 -16.16 13.58 -6.56
N ILE A 191 -16.94 12.53 -6.86
CA ILE A 191 -18.38 12.48 -6.54
C ILE A 191 -18.61 12.66 -5.03
N PHE A 192 -17.73 12.12 -4.19
CA PHE A 192 -17.80 12.25 -2.73
C PHE A 192 -17.39 13.64 -2.23
N HIS A 193 -16.57 14.39 -2.98
CA HIS A 193 -16.26 15.77 -2.66
C HIS A 193 -17.49 16.68 -2.84
N VAL A 194 -18.22 16.49 -3.95
CA VAL A 194 -19.42 17.28 -4.27
C VAL A 194 -20.54 17.00 -3.27
N LYS A 195 -20.70 15.76 -2.80
CA LYS A 195 -21.77 15.37 -1.88
C LYS A 195 -21.58 15.79 -0.41
N LYS A 196 -20.41 16.32 -0.01
CA LYS A 196 -20.08 16.76 1.37
C LYS A 196 -20.75 15.92 2.48
N PRO A 197 -20.38 14.64 2.66
CA PRO A 197 -20.96 13.81 3.72
C PRO A 197 -20.78 14.47 5.10
N GLU A 198 -21.87 14.56 5.86
CA GLU A 198 -21.84 15.03 7.24
C GLU A 198 -21.09 14.01 8.11
N LEU A 199 -19.89 14.39 8.56
CA LEU A 199 -19.11 13.58 9.49
C LEU A 199 -19.73 13.73 10.88
N LYS A 200 -20.34 12.66 11.41
CA LYS A 200 -20.84 12.59 12.79
C LYS A 200 -19.86 11.77 13.64
N CYS A 201 -19.53 12.26 14.84
CA CYS A 201 -18.82 11.44 15.84
C CYS A 201 -19.81 10.44 16.44
N ILE A 202 -19.64 9.15 16.17
CA ILE A 202 -20.38 8.10 16.86
C ILE A 202 -19.63 7.81 18.17
N ASN A 203 -20.29 8.03 19.29
CA ASN A 203 -19.72 7.75 20.60
C ASN A 203 -19.75 6.23 20.85
N THR A 204 -18.57 5.62 20.99
CA THR A 204 -18.35 4.15 21.00
C THR A 204 -19.02 3.43 22.18
N ASN A 205 -19.56 4.15 23.17
CA ASN A 205 -20.29 3.57 24.31
C ASN A 205 -21.60 2.86 23.92
N TYR A 206 -22.13 3.08 22.72
CA TYR A 206 -23.34 2.39 22.23
C TYR A 206 -23.06 1.09 21.45
N ILE A 207 -21.80 0.79 21.08
CA ILE A 207 -21.50 -0.43 20.31
C ILE A 207 -21.43 -1.65 21.23
N THR A 208 -21.07 -1.47 22.50
CA THR A 208 -21.07 -2.54 23.52
C THR A 208 -22.46 -2.91 24.05
N SER A 209 -23.49 -2.09 23.85
CA SER A 209 -24.87 -2.44 24.23
C SER A 209 -25.61 -3.21 23.13
N LEU A 210 -25.25 -3.02 21.87
CA LEU A 210 -25.84 -3.76 20.74
C LEU A 210 -25.33 -5.20 20.62
N THR A 211 -24.13 -5.51 21.11
CA THR A 211 -23.64 -6.91 21.15
C THR A 211 -24.23 -7.73 22.30
N ARG A 212 -24.92 -7.11 23.28
CA ARG A 212 -25.66 -7.84 24.34
C ARG A 212 -27.12 -8.11 24.01
N PHE A 213 -27.67 -7.54 22.94
CA PHE A 213 -29.06 -7.75 22.52
C PHE A 213 -29.24 -8.89 21.48
N VAL A 214 -28.16 -9.60 21.15
CA VAL A 214 -28.16 -10.76 20.23
C VAL A 214 -27.68 -12.04 20.93
N GLN A 215 -27.85 -12.12 22.25
CA GLN A 215 -27.79 -13.39 22.99
C GLN A 215 -29.20 -13.87 23.29
#